data_AF-A0AAW0SVL8-F1
#
_entry.id   AF-A0AAW0SVL8-F1
#
_cell.length_a   1.000
_cell.length_b   1.000
_cell.length_c   1.000
_cell.angle_alpha   90.00
_cell.angle_beta   90.00
_cell.angle_gamma   90.00
#
_symmetry.space_group_name_H-M   'P 1'
#
loop_
_entity.id
_entity.type
_entity.pdbx_description
1 polymer ?
#
loop_
_entity_poly.entity_id
_entity_poly.type
_entity_poly.pdbx_seq_one_letter_code
_entity_poly.pdbx_strand_id
1 'polypeptide(L)'
;MTSRGLVTLLLVTRRRACQRVPVRGLVRQVQGRSRPGPLPGRHTPVHSALWGGVAALVGGGVASVVAGVVADAPSVNALVTEADKLYEEMKYEEIYTLLSSFKGLKSDDILWRLGRATFERAKAATTEEERRKLFREALDHVEAALAINTENFAVHKWMSILIDYVYAAEGTKARISKSYVVKEHMIKACQLNPSDATSRYLLGFWFFSFANVPWYQRKIASVIFATPPSGTFEEALENFLLAEKLEPNFYSKNLLMIGKSYLMLGKKTEAKEYLQRTLQYPVKTDDDQEAVAEAETLLKGL
;
A
#
# COMPACT_ATOMS: atom_id res chain seq x y z
N MET A 1 28.96 10.42 -13.58
CA MET A 1 28.02 10.16 -12.45
C MET A 1 26.67 10.75 -12.83
N THR A 2 25.82 9.91 -13.42
CA THR A 2 24.67 10.29 -14.24
C THR A 2 23.36 10.07 -13.48
N SER A 3 22.56 11.13 -13.34
CA SER A 3 21.09 11.15 -13.23
C SER A 3 20.39 9.93 -12.58
N ARG A 4 20.61 9.68 -11.28
CA ARG A 4 19.90 8.63 -10.50
C ARG A 4 18.83 9.17 -9.54
N GLY A 5 18.66 10.48 -9.40
CA GLY A 5 17.82 11.10 -8.36
C GLY A 5 16.31 10.98 -8.51
N LEU A 6 15.79 10.76 -9.72
CA LEU A 6 14.35 10.54 -9.98
C LEU A 6 14.02 9.12 -10.49
N VAL A 7 15.04 8.28 -10.60
CA VAL A 7 15.00 6.95 -11.26
C VAL A 7 14.97 5.79 -10.25
N THR A 8 15.10 6.04 -8.96
CA THR A 8 15.13 4.99 -7.91
C THR A 8 13.78 4.35 -7.60
N LEU A 9 12.83 4.36 -8.53
CA LEU A 9 11.67 3.48 -8.49
C LEU A 9 11.60 2.51 -9.69
N LEU A 10 12.60 2.52 -10.58
CA LEU A 10 12.49 1.85 -11.89
C LEU A 10 13.54 0.78 -12.23
N LEU A 11 14.42 0.33 -11.34
CA LEU A 11 15.36 -0.75 -11.70
C LEU A 11 15.74 -1.72 -10.56
N VAL A 12 14.79 -2.47 -9.98
CA VAL A 12 15.03 -3.84 -9.49
C VAL A 12 13.77 -4.72 -9.67
N THR A 13 13.26 -4.84 -10.89
CA THR A 13 12.35 -5.95 -11.27
C THR A 13 12.97 -6.73 -12.42
N ARG A 14 14.14 -7.33 -12.20
CA ARG A 14 14.62 -8.46 -13.02
C ARG A 14 15.62 -9.32 -12.25
N ARG A 15 15.14 -10.53 -11.91
CA ARG A 15 15.87 -11.74 -11.53
C ARG A 15 16.50 -11.75 -10.12
N ARG A 16 15.84 -12.46 -9.20
CA ARG A 16 16.22 -13.83 -8.82
C ARG A 16 15.00 -14.59 -8.30
N ALA A 17 14.77 -15.72 -8.94
CA ALA A 17 13.79 -16.72 -8.58
C ALA A 17 14.01 -17.21 -7.14
N CYS A 18 12.91 -17.57 -6.48
CA CYS A 18 12.86 -18.39 -5.28
C CYS A 18 13.97 -19.45 -5.26
N GLN A 19 14.93 -19.33 -4.36
CA GLN A 19 15.62 -20.50 -3.83
C GLN A 19 14.88 -20.94 -2.57
N ARG A 20 14.07 -21.98 -2.73
CA ARG A 20 13.49 -22.72 -1.60
C ARG A 20 14.63 -23.31 -0.78
N VAL A 21 14.67 -22.99 0.51
CA VAL A 21 15.46 -23.72 1.51
C VAL A 21 14.77 -25.07 1.76
N PRO A 22 15.45 -26.23 1.65
CA PRO A 22 14.85 -27.52 1.89
C PRO A 22 14.81 -27.82 3.40
N VAL A 23 13.61 -28.00 3.95
CA VAL A 23 13.43 -28.60 5.28
C VAL A 23 13.54 -30.11 5.14
N ARG A 24 14.62 -30.69 5.67
CA ARG A 24 14.80 -32.14 5.83
C ARG A 24 14.05 -32.62 7.09
N GLY A 25 13.13 -33.55 6.87
CA GLY A 25 12.98 -34.77 7.68
C GLY A 25 12.24 -34.70 9.02
N LEU A 26 11.03 -35.28 9.06
CA LEU A 26 10.82 -36.50 9.84
C LEU A 26 9.62 -37.29 9.30
N VAL A 27 9.90 -38.49 8.81
CA VAL A 27 8.92 -39.50 8.41
C VAL A 27 8.57 -40.33 9.64
N ARG A 28 7.27 -40.55 9.90
CA ARG A 28 6.80 -41.77 10.55
C ARG A 28 5.60 -42.32 9.78
N GLN A 29 5.79 -43.54 9.29
CA GLN A 29 4.79 -44.40 8.68
C GLN A 29 3.72 -44.80 9.69
N VAL A 30 2.47 -44.90 9.24
CA VAL A 30 1.57 -46.00 9.61
C VAL A 30 0.87 -46.47 8.33
N GLN A 31 0.99 -47.78 8.07
CA GLN A 31 0.43 -48.50 6.93
C GLN A 31 -1.00 -48.99 7.21
N GLY A 32 -1.74 -49.20 6.11
CA GLY A 32 -2.80 -50.21 5.95
C GLY A 32 -4.18 -49.61 5.65
N ARG A 33 -4.99 -50.06 4.68
CA ARG A 33 -4.93 -51.15 3.70
C ARG A 33 -6.06 -50.90 2.67
N SER A 34 -5.78 -51.15 1.38
CA SER A 34 -6.60 -51.70 0.26
C SER A 34 -8.15 -51.65 0.32
N ARG A 35 -8.86 -50.90 -0.56
CA ARG A 35 -9.49 -51.25 -1.88
C ARG A 35 -10.81 -52.11 -1.80
N PRO A 36 -11.68 -52.19 -2.86
CA PRO A 36 -12.46 -51.14 -3.56
C PRO A 36 -13.92 -51.55 -3.98
N GLY A 37 -14.80 -50.57 -4.27
CA GLY A 37 -16.01 -50.63 -5.17
C GLY A 37 -17.20 -51.56 -4.79
N PRO A 38 -18.34 -51.58 -5.52
CA PRO A 38 -18.77 -50.78 -6.69
C PRO A 38 -20.22 -50.18 -6.60
N LEU A 39 -20.60 -49.38 -7.60
CA LEU A 39 -22.00 -49.04 -7.99
C LEU A 39 -22.66 -50.24 -8.72
N PRO A 40 -24.01 -50.37 -8.80
CA PRO A 40 -24.77 -49.75 -9.91
C PRO A 40 -26.28 -49.45 -9.64
N GLY A 41 -26.95 -48.81 -10.60
CA GLY A 41 -28.35 -49.15 -10.95
C GLY A 41 -29.41 -48.06 -10.85
N ARG A 42 -29.75 -47.44 -12.00
CA ARG A 42 -31.04 -46.74 -12.26
C ARG A 42 -32.18 -47.76 -12.29
N HIS A 43 -33.41 -47.37 -11.93
CA HIS A 43 -34.65 -47.63 -12.69
C HIS A 43 -35.81 -46.80 -12.09
N THR A 44 -36.50 -46.04 -12.95
CA THR A 44 -37.86 -45.49 -12.76
C THR A 44 -38.90 -46.60 -13.05
N PRO A 45 -40.19 -46.52 -12.64
CA PRO A 45 -41.16 -45.70 -13.36
C PRO A 45 -42.28 -45.04 -12.52
N VAL A 46 -42.95 -44.14 -13.22
CA VAL A 46 -44.17 -43.38 -12.93
C VAL A 46 -45.38 -44.29 -12.71
N HIS A 47 -46.27 -43.95 -11.77
CA HIS A 47 -47.72 -44.11 -11.95
C HIS A 47 -48.49 -43.01 -11.23
N SER A 48 -49.36 -42.38 -12.02
CA SER A 48 -50.42 -41.45 -11.71
C SER A 48 -51.55 -42.06 -10.86
N ALA A 49 -52.14 -41.30 -9.94
CA ALA A 49 -53.57 -41.38 -9.65
C ALA A 49 -54.08 -40.09 -8.97
N LEU A 50 -55.12 -39.53 -9.58
CA LEU A 50 -56.00 -38.47 -9.10
C LEU A 50 -56.97 -38.96 -8.01
N TRP A 51 -57.79 -38.03 -7.53
CA TRP A 51 -58.94 -38.11 -6.60
C TRP A 51 -58.53 -37.85 -5.14
N GLY A 52 -59.07 -36.87 -4.42
CA GLY A 52 -60.27 -36.05 -4.59
C GLY A 52 -60.81 -35.78 -3.17
N GLY A 53 -61.41 -34.61 -2.93
CA GLY A 53 -62.34 -34.46 -1.79
C GLY A 53 -61.87 -33.63 -0.60
N VAL A 54 -62.21 -32.33 -0.66
CA VAL A 54 -62.86 -31.47 0.35
C VAL A 54 -62.70 -31.81 1.86
N ALA A 55 -62.29 -30.77 2.62
CA ALA A 55 -62.98 -30.21 3.79
C ALA A 55 -62.14 -30.02 5.07
N ALA A 56 -62.37 -28.86 5.68
CA ALA A 56 -62.30 -28.53 7.10
C ALA A 56 -61.01 -27.88 7.65
N LEU A 57 -61.10 -26.56 7.79
CA LEU A 57 -60.42 -25.73 8.79
C LEU A 57 -60.62 -26.29 10.20
N VAL A 58 -59.54 -26.46 10.98
CA VAL A 58 -59.37 -25.99 12.38
C VAL A 58 -57.89 -26.22 12.76
N GLY A 59 -57.22 -25.21 13.33
CA GLY A 59 -56.16 -25.48 14.31
C GLY A 59 -54.77 -24.91 14.02
N GLY A 60 -54.55 -23.71 14.58
CA GLY A 60 -53.30 -23.14 15.11
C GLY A 60 -51.93 -23.81 14.93
N GLY A 61 -50.95 -22.97 14.59
CA GLY A 61 -49.51 -23.17 14.84
C GLY A 61 -48.84 -24.08 13.80
N VAL A 62 -47.81 -23.67 13.07
CA VAL A 62 -46.67 -22.85 13.44
C VAL A 62 -46.19 -22.14 12.17
N ALA A 63 -46.27 -20.81 12.13
CA ALA A 63 -45.47 -20.06 11.17
C ALA A 63 -44.02 -20.25 11.59
N SER A 64 -43.28 -21.08 10.85
CA SER A 64 -41.83 -21.18 11.00
C SER A 64 -41.23 -19.87 10.50
N VAL A 65 -41.17 -18.88 11.40
CA VAL A 65 -40.35 -17.69 11.23
C VAL A 65 -38.92 -18.20 11.35
N VAL A 66 -38.30 -18.51 10.20
CA VAL A 66 -36.85 -18.59 10.14
C VAL A 66 -36.38 -17.17 10.41
N ALA A 67 -36.14 -16.88 11.69
CA ALA A 67 -35.36 -15.74 12.11
C ALA A 67 -33.97 -15.97 11.51
N GLY A 68 -33.77 -15.47 10.29
CA GLY A 68 -32.45 -15.27 9.76
C GLY A 68 -31.70 -14.48 10.81
N VAL A 69 -30.64 -15.07 11.37
CA VAL A 69 -29.65 -14.32 12.12
C VAL A 69 -29.13 -13.30 11.13
N VAL A 70 -29.68 -12.08 11.17
CA VAL A 70 -29.05 -10.93 10.55
C VAL A 70 -27.79 -10.79 11.37
N ALA A 71 -26.68 -11.36 10.87
CA ALA A 71 -25.39 -11.06 11.42
C ALA A 71 -25.27 -9.53 11.36
N ASP A 72 -25.23 -8.89 12.53
CA ASP A 72 -25.03 -7.44 12.61
C ASP A 72 -23.76 -7.14 11.82
N ALA A 73 -23.90 -6.32 10.78
CA ALA A 73 -22.77 -5.92 9.97
C ALA A 73 -21.71 -5.31 10.91
N PRO A 74 -20.42 -5.68 10.81
CA PRO A 74 -19.39 -5.11 11.65
C PRO A 74 -19.42 -3.59 11.54
N SER A 75 -19.33 -2.88 12.68
CA SER A 75 -19.22 -1.42 12.65
C SER A 75 -17.98 -0.99 11.85
N VAL A 76 -18.04 0.17 11.20
CA VAL A 76 -16.90 0.73 10.45
C VAL A 76 -15.63 0.76 11.31
N ASN A 77 -15.75 1.15 12.58
CA ASN A 77 -14.63 1.18 13.52
C ASN A 77 -14.01 -0.20 13.76
N ALA A 78 -14.82 -1.26 13.85
CA ALA A 78 -14.32 -2.62 14.01
C ALA A 78 -13.54 -3.09 12.77
N LEU A 79 -14.06 -2.80 11.56
CA LEU A 79 -13.39 -3.12 10.30
C LEU A 79 -12.06 -2.37 10.16
N VAL A 80 -12.07 -1.08 10.48
CA VAL A 80 -10.88 -0.22 10.46
C VAL A 80 -9.81 -0.72 11.43
N THR A 81 -10.21 -1.06 12.66
CA THR A 81 -9.28 -1.56 13.69
C THR A 81 -8.63 -2.87 13.25
N GLU A 82 -9.42 -3.80 12.70
CA GLU A 82 -8.88 -5.08 12.20
C GLU A 82 -7.98 -4.87 10.98
N ALA A 83 -8.34 -3.98 10.05
CA ALA A 83 -7.52 -3.65 8.90
C ALA A 83 -6.17 -3.03 9.29
N ASP A 84 -6.13 -2.16 10.29
CA ASP A 84 -4.88 -1.57 10.79
C ASP A 84 -4.01 -2.63 11.49
N LYS A 85 -4.60 -3.53 12.29
CA LYS A 85 -3.87 -4.66 12.87
C LYS A 85 -3.25 -5.57 11.80
N LEU A 86 -4.03 -5.94 10.78
CA LEU A 86 -3.55 -6.76 9.67
C LEU A 86 -2.43 -6.05 8.88
N TYR A 87 -2.44 -4.72 8.83
CA TYR A 87 -1.38 -3.93 8.19
C TYR A 87 -0.06 -4.06 8.96
N GLU A 88 -0.09 -3.97 10.29
CA GLU A 88 1.09 -4.20 11.14
C GLU A 88 1.64 -5.63 11.03
N GLU A 89 0.77 -6.60 10.77
CA GLU A 89 1.14 -8.00 10.51
C GLU A 89 1.56 -8.26 9.05
N MET A 90 1.58 -7.23 8.18
CA MET A 90 1.89 -7.30 6.75
C MET A 90 0.96 -8.22 5.93
N LYS A 91 -0.28 -8.42 6.40
CA LYS A 91 -1.29 -9.28 5.78
C LYS A 91 -2.18 -8.52 4.81
N TYR A 92 -1.57 -7.92 3.79
CA TYR A 92 -2.26 -6.97 2.91
C TYR A 92 -3.41 -7.57 2.09
N GLU A 93 -3.31 -8.85 1.67
CA GLU A 93 -4.40 -9.53 0.95
C GLU A 93 -5.63 -9.75 1.84
N GLU A 94 -5.43 -10.00 3.14
CA GLU A 94 -6.50 -10.14 4.12
C GLU A 94 -7.24 -8.81 4.31
N ILE A 95 -6.52 -7.69 4.34
CA ILE A 95 -7.12 -6.35 4.37
C ILE A 95 -7.97 -6.10 3.13
N TYR A 96 -7.44 -6.41 1.94
CA TYR A 96 -8.18 -6.21 0.69
C TYR A 96 -9.46 -7.05 0.67
N THR A 97 -9.37 -8.33 1.06
CA THR A 97 -10.52 -9.23 1.12
C THR A 97 -11.56 -8.74 2.13
N LEU A 98 -11.11 -8.32 3.32
CA LEU A 98 -11.97 -7.76 4.36
C LEU A 98 -12.70 -6.51 3.86
N LEU A 99 -11.98 -5.49 3.39
CA LEU A 99 -12.54 -4.17 3.12
C LEU A 99 -13.27 -4.07 1.77
N SER A 100 -12.91 -4.89 0.77
CA SER A 100 -13.56 -4.88 -0.55
C SER A 100 -15.06 -5.20 -0.48
N SER A 101 -15.47 -6.02 0.48
CA SER A 101 -16.87 -6.36 0.76
C SER A 101 -17.67 -5.18 1.31
N PHE A 102 -17.00 -4.17 1.88
CA PHE A 102 -17.61 -3.02 2.54
C PHE A 102 -17.39 -1.69 1.82
N LYS A 103 -16.79 -1.68 0.62
CA LYS A 103 -16.60 -0.46 -0.19
C LYS A 103 -17.90 0.31 -0.46
N GLY A 104 -19.04 -0.39 -0.47
CA GLY A 104 -20.38 0.20 -0.65
C GLY A 104 -20.85 1.09 0.50
N LEU A 105 -20.23 1.00 1.68
CA LEU A 105 -20.53 1.87 2.82
C LEU A 105 -20.11 3.33 2.60
N LYS A 106 -19.32 3.61 1.55
CA LYS A 106 -18.82 4.95 1.20
C LYS A 106 -18.21 5.68 2.41
N SER A 107 -17.40 4.95 3.17
CA SER A 107 -16.58 5.51 4.25
C SER A 107 -15.19 5.84 3.71
N ASP A 108 -14.75 7.08 3.90
CA ASP A 108 -13.39 7.51 3.60
C ASP A 108 -12.36 6.63 4.32
N ASP A 109 -12.59 6.31 5.60
CA ASP A 109 -11.73 5.46 6.40
C ASP A 109 -11.54 4.03 5.88
N ILE A 110 -12.60 3.45 5.30
CA ILE A 110 -12.51 2.14 4.63
C ILE A 110 -11.78 2.29 3.29
N LEU A 111 -12.14 3.30 2.51
CA LEU A 111 -11.67 3.44 1.13
C LEU A 111 -10.18 3.76 1.05
N TRP A 112 -9.63 4.63 1.90
CA TRP A 112 -8.19 4.88 1.87
C TRP A 112 -7.37 3.67 2.33
N ARG A 113 -7.88 2.89 3.30
CA ARG A 113 -7.24 1.65 3.75
C ARG A 113 -7.31 0.55 2.69
N LEU A 114 -8.43 0.46 1.96
CA LEU A 114 -8.55 -0.40 0.80
C LEU A 114 -7.56 0.02 -0.29
N GLY A 115 -7.45 1.32 -0.59
CA GLY A 115 -6.45 1.86 -1.50
C GLY A 115 -5.01 1.49 -1.10
N ARG A 116 -4.67 1.62 0.18
CA ARG A 116 -3.39 1.17 0.75
C ARG A 116 -3.15 -0.33 0.55
N ALA A 117 -4.13 -1.17 0.82
CA ALA A 117 -4.00 -2.61 0.62
C ALA A 117 -3.83 -2.96 -0.88
N THR A 118 -4.60 -2.32 -1.76
CA THR A 118 -4.49 -2.49 -3.22
C THR A 118 -3.12 -2.03 -3.74
N PHE A 119 -2.54 -0.97 -3.16
CA PHE A 119 -1.18 -0.54 -3.44
C PHE A 119 -0.13 -1.62 -3.12
N GLU A 120 -0.23 -2.27 -1.96
CA GLU A 120 0.69 -3.37 -1.61
C GLU A 120 0.52 -4.58 -2.55
N ARG A 121 -0.72 -4.88 -2.95
CA ARG A 121 -0.98 -5.90 -4.01
C ARG A 121 -0.33 -5.53 -5.33
N ALA A 122 -0.36 -4.25 -5.71
CA ALA A 122 0.30 -3.75 -6.91
C ALA A 122 1.84 -3.93 -6.82
N LYS A 123 2.44 -3.66 -5.66
CA LYS A 123 3.88 -3.94 -5.43
C LYS A 123 4.19 -5.43 -5.60
N ALA A 124 3.31 -6.32 -5.14
CA ALA A 124 3.46 -7.77 -5.26
C ALA A 124 3.12 -8.34 -6.65
N ALA A 125 2.52 -7.55 -7.55
CA ALA A 125 2.10 -8.00 -8.87
C ALA A 125 3.30 -8.46 -9.73
N THR A 126 3.10 -9.56 -10.47
CA THR A 126 4.18 -10.19 -11.25
C THR A 126 4.33 -9.60 -12.66
N THR A 127 3.28 -8.97 -13.17
CA THR A 127 3.26 -8.36 -14.50
C THR A 127 3.09 -6.85 -14.42
N GLU A 128 3.73 -6.12 -15.35
CA GLU A 128 3.60 -4.65 -15.43
C GLU A 128 2.15 -4.22 -15.73
N GLU A 129 1.40 -5.02 -16.48
CA GLU A 129 0.01 -4.70 -16.82
C GLU A 129 -0.91 -4.79 -15.60
N GLU A 130 -0.82 -5.87 -14.84
CA GLU A 130 -1.55 -6.06 -13.59
C GLU A 130 -1.17 -4.98 -12.57
N ARG A 131 0.12 -4.69 -12.43
CA ARG A 131 0.61 -3.63 -11.54
C ARG A 131 0.00 -2.28 -11.85
N ARG A 132 -0.04 -1.88 -13.13
CA ARG A 132 -0.66 -0.61 -13.55
C ARG A 132 -2.16 -0.58 -13.24
N LYS A 133 -2.87 -1.68 -13.49
CA LYS A 133 -4.32 -1.80 -13.17
C LYS A 133 -4.56 -1.62 -11.68
N LEU A 134 -3.79 -2.31 -10.84
CA LEU A 134 -3.92 -2.22 -9.38
C LEU A 134 -3.55 -0.84 -8.84
N PHE A 135 -2.51 -0.17 -9.35
CA PHE A 135 -2.22 1.21 -8.95
C PHE A 135 -3.34 2.18 -9.31
N ARG A 136 -3.94 2.03 -10.50
CA ARG A 136 -5.09 2.86 -10.87
C ARG A 136 -6.30 2.56 -9.97
N GLU A 137 -6.59 1.30 -9.69
CA GLU A 137 -7.67 0.91 -8.78
C GLU A 137 -7.45 1.48 -7.37
N ALA A 138 -6.22 1.40 -6.84
CA ALA A 138 -5.88 2.00 -5.56
C ALA A 138 -6.14 3.51 -5.56
N LEU A 139 -5.76 4.23 -6.63
CA LEU A 139 -6.04 5.65 -6.78
C LEU A 139 -7.54 5.93 -6.88
N ASP A 140 -8.32 5.11 -7.60
CA ASP A 140 -9.78 5.25 -7.68
C ASP A 140 -10.44 5.16 -6.28
N HIS A 141 -9.98 4.24 -5.42
CA HIS A 141 -10.48 4.13 -4.05
C HIS A 141 -10.20 5.39 -3.23
N VAL A 142 -9.00 5.96 -3.35
CA VAL A 142 -8.61 7.16 -2.59
C VAL A 142 -9.24 8.44 -3.17
N GLU A 143 -9.43 8.54 -4.48
CA GLU A 143 -10.21 9.60 -5.12
C GLU A 143 -11.67 9.58 -4.62
N ALA A 144 -12.27 8.39 -4.50
CA ALA A 144 -13.60 8.23 -3.90
C ALA A 144 -13.62 8.64 -2.42
N ALA A 145 -12.60 8.27 -1.64
CA ALA A 145 -12.46 8.70 -0.24
C ALA A 145 -12.38 10.23 -0.11
N LEU A 146 -11.63 10.89 -1.00
CA LEU A 146 -11.48 12.34 -1.01
C LEU A 146 -12.80 13.05 -1.34
N ALA A 147 -13.60 12.49 -2.24
CA ALA A 147 -14.92 13.01 -2.57
C ALA A 147 -15.92 12.92 -1.39
N ILE A 148 -15.67 12.05 -0.42
CA ILE A 148 -16.47 11.93 0.81
C ILE A 148 -15.98 12.90 1.88
N ASN A 149 -14.66 12.96 2.12
CA ASN A 149 -14.08 13.76 3.18
C ASN A 149 -12.75 14.40 2.76
N THR A 150 -12.78 15.71 2.50
CA THR A 150 -11.60 16.50 2.13
C THR A 150 -10.74 16.92 3.33
N GLU A 151 -11.17 16.61 4.56
CA GLU A 151 -10.46 16.95 5.79
C GLU A 151 -9.82 15.71 6.44
N ASN A 152 -9.75 14.58 5.73
CA ASN A 152 -9.03 13.38 6.19
C ASN A 152 -7.56 13.42 5.73
N PHE A 153 -6.62 13.58 6.68
CA PHE A 153 -5.20 13.66 6.38
C PHE A 153 -4.67 12.40 5.67
N ALA A 154 -5.19 11.22 6.03
CA ALA A 154 -4.72 9.95 5.49
C ALA A 154 -5.10 9.82 4.00
N VAL A 155 -6.28 10.32 3.62
CA VAL A 155 -6.70 10.40 2.23
C VAL A 155 -5.75 11.29 1.43
N HIS A 156 -5.44 12.49 1.92
CA HIS A 156 -4.46 13.37 1.27
C HIS A 156 -3.06 12.72 1.17
N LYS A 157 -2.60 12.05 2.22
CA LYS A 157 -1.35 11.28 2.21
C LYS A 157 -1.35 10.23 1.10
N TRP A 158 -2.38 9.39 1.03
CA TRP A 158 -2.48 8.33 0.02
C TRP A 158 -2.71 8.84 -1.40
N MET A 159 -3.40 9.98 -1.58
CA MET A 159 -3.49 10.67 -2.88
C MET A 159 -2.09 11.03 -3.38
N SER A 160 -1.26 11.63 -2.52
CA SER A 160 0.08 12.07 -2.91
C SER A 160 0.99 10.89 -3.31
N ILE A 161 0.87 9.76 -2.63
CA ILE A 161 1.60 8.52 -2.95
C ILE A 161 1.11 7.99 -4.30
N LEU A 162 -0.19 7.73 -4.44
CA LEU A 162 -0.73 6.99 -5.59
C LEU A 162 -0.68 7.74 -6.91
N ILE A 163 -0.82 9.07 -6.89
CA ILE A 163 -0.62 9.90 -8.08
C ILE A 163 0.79 9.69 -8.63
N ASP A 164 1.82 9.63 -7.79
CA ASP A 164 3.20 9.44 -8.26
C ASP A 164 3.36 8.11 -9.01
N TYR A 165 2.81 7.02 -8.46
CA TYR A 165 2.90 5.68 -9.07
C TYR A 165 2.10 5.54 -10.36
N VAL A 166 0.87 6.09 -10.42
CA VAL A 166 0.04 6.03 -11.63
C VAL A 166 0.68 6.82 -12.77
N TYR A 167 1.11 8.06 -12.51
CA TYR A 167 1.66 8.92 -13.55
C TYR A 167 3.12 8.64 -13.88
N ALA A 168 3.87 7.95 -13.03
CA ALA A 168 5.20 7.44 -13.38
C ALA A 168 5.15 6.49 -14.59
N ALA A 169 4.09 5.68 -14.72
CA ALA A 169 3.90 4.78 -15.86
C ALA A 169 3.60 5.52 -17.18
N GLU A 170 3.05 6.74 -17.11
CA GLU A 170 2.79 7.60 -18.27
C GLU A 170 4.03 8.40 -18.72
N GLY A 171 5.09 8.39 -17.91
CA GLY A 171 6.39 8.98 -18.21
C GLY A 171 6.65 10.31 -17.51
N THR A 172 7.90 10.77 -17.62
CA THR A 172 8.43 11.91 -16.85
C THR A 172 7.63 13.20 -17.01
N LYS A 173 7.10 13.48 -18.21
CA LYS A 173 6.32 14.70 -18.47
C LYS A 173 5.01 14.72 -17.68
N ALA A 174 4.28 13.60 -17.67
CA ALA A 174 3.02 13.46 -16.95
C ALA A 174 3.24 13.50 -15.43
N ARG A 175 4.30 12.84 -14.95
CA ARG A 175 4.69 12.91 -13.54
C ARG A 175 5.02 14.34 -13.09
N ILE A 176 5.80 15.09 -13.89
CA ILE A 176 6.13 16.49 -13.58
C ILE A 176 4.88 17.35 -13.57
N SER A 177 3.94 17.17 -14.51
CA SER A 177 2.72 17.99 -14.57
C SER A 177 1.84 17.84 -13.34
N LYS A 178 1.89 16.68 -12.65
CA LYS A 178 1.12 16.40 -11.43
C LYS A 178 1.84 16.77 -10.14
N SER A 179 3.12 17.12 -10.19
CA SER A 179 3.93 17.35 -8.99
C SER A 179 3.43 18.46 -8.06
N TYR A 180 2.77 19.50 -8.59
CA TYR A 180 2.14 20.54 -7.77
C TYR A 180 0.96 20.00 -6.96
N VAL A 181 0.06 19.28 -7.62
CA VAL A 181 -1.10 18.66 -6.96
C VAL A 181 -0.64 17.68 -5.88
N VAL A 182 0.41 16.90 -6.17
CA VAL A 182 1.04 16.00 -5.17
C VAL A 182 1.54 16.79 -3.96
N LYS A 183 2.26 17.91 -4.17
CA LYS A 183 2.74 18.77 -3.08
C LYS A 183 1.59 19.34 -2.26
N GLU A 184 0.53 19.81 -2.90
CA GLU A 184 -0.65 20.36 -2.22
C GLU A 184 -1.30 19.32 -1.30
N HIS A 185 -1.45 18.09 -1.77
CA HIS A 185 -1.93 16.99 -0.93
C HIS A 185 -0.98 16.70 0.25
N MET A 186 0.35 16.67 0.04
CA MET A 186 1.32 16.49 1.13
C MET A 186 1.24 17.60 2.18
N ILE A 187 1.13 18.87 1.75
CA ILE A 187 0.99 20.02 2.64
C ILE A 187 -0.31 19.93 3.43
N LYS A 188 -1.45 19.66 2.75
CA LYS A 188 -2.75 19.53 3.42
C LYS A 188 -2.76 18.36 4.41
N ALA A 189 -2.13 17.23 4.09
CA ALA A 189 -1.95 16.12 5.04
C ALA A 189 -1.18 16.56 6.30
N CYS A 190 -0.06 17.28 6.13
CA CYS A 190 0.71 17.82 7.25
C CYS A 190 -0.05 18.88 8.08
N GLN A 191 -0.96 19.64 7.46
CA GLN A 191 -1.79 20.62 8.16
C GLN A 191 -2.91 19.94 8.97
N LEU A 192 -3.56 18.94 8.38
CA LEU A 192 -4.65 18.19 9.01
C LEU A 192 -4.16 17.30 10.15
N ASN A 193 -2.98 16.69 10.00
CA ASN A 193 -2.33 15.92 11.06
C ASN A 193 -0.84 16.29 11.17
N PRO A 194 -0.51 17.30 12.00
CA PRO A 194 0.87 17.74 12.19
C PRO A 194 1.79 16.70 12.84
N SER A 195 1.22 15.68 13.48
CA SER A 195 1.94 14.59 14.14
C SER A 195 2.23 13.37 13.26
N ASP A 196 1.72 13.32 12.02
CA ASP A 196 1.98 12.20 11.11
C ASP A 196 3.40 12.27 10.53
N ALA A 197 4.31 11.44 11.04
CA ALA A 197 5.70 11.39 10.59
C ALA A 197 5.82 11.03 9.10
N THR A 198 4.97 10.14 8.59
CA THR A 198 4.98 9.76 7.17
C THR A 198 4.69 10.94 6.25
N SER A 199 3.69 11.77 6.56
CA SER A 199 3.36 12.96 5.76
C SER A 199 4.52 13.95 5.72
N ARG A 200 5.24 14.14 6.84
CA ARG A 200 6.46 14.95 6.90
C ARG A 200 7.57 14.37 6.04
N TYR A 201 7.81 13.07 6.13
CA TYR A 201 8.78 12.40 5.27
C TYR A 201 8.46 12.58 3.78
N LEU A 202 7.20 12.39 3.37
CA LEU A 202 6.77 12.55 1.98
C LEU A 202 7.04 13.98 1.46
N LEU A 203 6.73 14.98 2.27
CA LEU A 203 7.00 16.38 1.92
C LEU A 203 8.51 16.66 1.81
N GLY A 204 9.32 16.13 2.74
CA GLY A 204 10.78 16.20 2.65
C GLY A 204 11.33 15.52 1.40
N PHE A 205 10.77 14.36 1.04
CA PHE A 205 11.14 13.63 -0.16
C PHE A 205 10.82 14.40 -1.43
N TRP A 206 9.69 15.11 -1.46
CA TRP A 206 9.36 16.02 -2.56
C TRP A 206 10.41 17.12 -2.69
N PHE A 207 10.75 17.83 -1.60
CA PHE A 207 11.77 18.89 -1.63
C PHE A 207 13.13 18.38 -2.08
N PHE A 208 13.58 17.24 -1.54
CA PHE A 208 14.83 16.60 -1.92
C PHE A 208 14.87 16.27 -3.41
N SER A 209 13.78 15.66 -3.92
CA SER A 209 13.68 15.24 -5.32
C SER A 209 13.82 16.43 -6.26
N PHE A 210 13.17 17.55 -5.96
CA PHE A 210 13.24 18.76 -6.77
C PHE A 210 14.56 19.53 -6.63
N ALA A 211 15.17 19.54 -5.45
CA ALA A 211 16.52 20.07 -5.25
C ALA A 211 17.54 19.31 -6.11
N ASN A 212 17.36 17.99 -6.23
CA ASN A 212 18.25 17.08 -6.96
C ASN A 212 17.93 16.95 -8.46
N VAL A 213 16.93 17.67 -8.99
CA VAL A 213 16.66 17.70 -10.45
C VAL A 213 17.83 18.40 -11.17
N PRO A 214 18.51 17.71 -12.11
CA PRO A 214 19.56 18.34 -12.91
C PRO A 214 19.04 19.56 -13.68
N TRP A 215 19.87 20.62 -13.78
CA TRP A 215 19.49 21.89 -14.41
C TRP A 215 18.88 21.75 -15.81
N TYR A 216 19.33 20.75 -16.60
CA TYR A 216 18.82 20.52 -17.96
C TYR A 216 17.41 19.90 -17.98
N GLN A 217 17.00 19.16 -16.94
CA GLN A 217 15.63 18.63 -16.81
C GLN A 217 14.65 19.70 -16.32
N ARG A 218 15.13 20.78 -15.69
CA ARG A 218 14.28 21.93 -15.27
C ARG A 218 13.62 22.63 -16.45
N LYS A 219 14.20 22.56 -17.66
CA LYS A 219 13.59 23.11 -18.89
C LYS A 219 12.30 22.38 -19.30
N ILE A 220 12.15 21.08 -18.98
CA ILE A 220 10.91 20.36 -19.26
C ILE A 220 9.79 20.88 -18.36
N ALA A 221 10.12 21.19 -17.10
CA ALA A 221 9.18 21.81 -16.17
C ALA A 221 8.79 23.23 -16.60
N SER A 222 9.70 24.03 -17.17
CA SER A 222 9.37 25.39 -17.65
C SER A 222 8.50 25.41 -18.91
N VAL A 223 8.42 24.31 -19.66
CA VAL A 223 7.47 24.17 -20.80
C VAL A 223 6.05 23.90 -20.30
N ILE A 224 5.91 23.28 -19.13
CA ILE A 224 4.62 22.93 -18.53
C ILE A 224 4.15 24.03 -17.58
N PHE A 225 5.08 24.68 -16.89
CA PHE A 225 4.82 25.64 -15.83
C PHE A 225 5.50 26.96 -16.08
N ALA A 226 4.79 28.06 -15.80
CA ALA A 226 5.36 29.40 -15.85
C ALA A 226 6.53 29.56 -14.87
N THR A 227 6.43 28.94 -13.69
CA THR A 227 7.53 28.79 -12.72
C THR A 227 7.66 27.30 -12.40
N PRO A 228 8.80 26.65 -12.65
CA PRO A 228 9.01 25.25 -12.28
C PRO A 228 8.91 25.01 -10.77
N PRO A 229 8.39 23.86 -10.32
CA PRO A 229 8.47 23.50 -8.92
C PRO A 229 9.93 23.39 -8.49
N SER A 230 10.25 23.95 -7.33
CA SER A 230 11.58 23.95 -6.75
C SER A 230 11.53 23.52 -5.29
N GLY A 231 12.66 22.99 -4.82
CA GLY A 231 12.92 22.70 -3.42
C GLY A 231 14.41 22.84 -3.12
N THR A 232 14.76 22.94 -1.84
CA THR A 232 16.14 22.96 -1.36
C THR A 232 16.46 21.73 -0.51
N PHE A 233 17.75 21.44 -0.32
CA PHE A 233 18.18 20.35 0.57
C PHE A 233 17.94 20.70 2.04
N GLU A 234 17.92 21.99 2.38
CA GLU A 234 17.55 22.50 3.70
C GLU A 234 16.08 22.22 4.03
N GLU A 235 15.16 22.54 3.12
CA GLU A 235 13.72 22.26 3.29
C GLU A 235 13.48 20.75 3.43
N ALA A 236 14.19 19.95 2.63
CA ALA A 236 14.12 18.50 2.73
C ALA A 236 14.59 18.00 4.09
N LEU A 237 15.79 18.42 4.52
CA LEU A 237 16.38 18.02 5.80
C LEU A 237 15.49 18.42 6.98
N GLU A 238 14.93 19.63 6.99
CA GLU A 238 14.03 20.10 8.04
C GLU A 238 12.82 19.18 8.19
N ASN A 239 12.19 18.80 7.08
CA ASN A 239 11.04 17.91 7.09
C ASN A 239 11.39 16.48 7.55
N PHE A 240 12.53 15.94 7.13
CA PHE A 240 12.97 14.60 7.57
C PHE A 240 13.35 14.57 9.06
N LEU A 241 14.04 15.61 9.56
CA LEU A 241 14.35 15.73 10.98
C LEU A 241 13.08 15.91 11.82
N LEU A 242 12.09 16.64 11.30
CA LEU A 242 10.79 16.76 11.97
C LEU A 242 10.06 15.42 12.00
N ALA A 243 10.05 14.66 10.89
CA ALA A 243 9.49 13.31 10.86
C ALA A 243 10.14 12.41 11.93
N GLU A 244 11.46 12.42 12.00
CA GLU A 244 12.24 11.66 12.99
C GLU A 244 11.96 12.09 14.44
N LYS A 245 11.69 13.39 14.67
CA LYS A 245 11.32 13.93 15.98
C LYS A 245 9.91 13.50 16.40
N LEU A 246 8.97 13.45 15.45
CA LEU A 246 7.58 13.07 15.71
C LEU A 246 7.46 11.59 16.06
N GLU A 247 8.16 10.75 15.30
CA GLU A 247 8.18 9.31 15.52
C GLU A 247 9.61 8.78 15.31
N PRO A 248 10.41 8.64 16.39
CA PRO A 248 11.79 8.20 16.26
C PRO A 248 11.91 6.80 15.65
N ASN A 249 12.81 6.64 14.69
CA ASN A 249 13.11 5.36 14.05
C ASN A 249 11.89 4.67 13.39
N PHE A 250 10.91 5.45 12.91
CA PHE A 250 9.69 4.93 12.30
C PHE A 250 9.90 4.34 10.90
N TYR A 251 10.87 4.85 10.14
CA TYR A 251 11.10 4.46 8.75
C TYR A 251 12.57 4.53 8.36
N SER A 252 13.12 3.41 7.90
CA SER A 252 14.53 3.29 7.47
C SER A 252 14.93 4.29 6.40
N LYS A 253 14.06 4.52 5.41
CA LYS A 253 14.31 5.50 4.35
C LYS A 253 14.33 6.93 4.88
N ASN A 254 13.64 7.26 5.98
CA ASN A 254 13.76 8.60 6.59
C ASN A 254 15.20 8.84 7.06
N LEU A 255 15.79 7.90 7.80
CA LEU A 255 17.17 7.98 8.27
C LEU A 255 18.16 8.10 7.11
N LEU A 256 17.98 7.28 6.06
CA LEU A 256 18.79 7.35 4.85
C LEU A 256 18.71 8.75 4.21
N MET A 257 17.50 9.30 4.09
CA MET A 257 17.29 10.59 3.45
C MET A 257 17.82 11.76 4.29
N ILE A 258 17.83 11.67 5.63
CA ILE A 258 18.54 12.62 6.48
C ILE A 258 20.05 12.57 6.17
N GLY A 259 20.64 11.38 6.15
CA GLY A 259 22.06 11.20 5.83
C GLY A 259 22.42 11.75 4.45
N LYS A 260 21.60 11.47 3.43
CA LYS A 260 21.77 12.01 2.06
C LYS A 260 21.63 13.52 2.02
N SER A 261 20.69 14.10 2.75
CA SER A 261 20.50 15.55 2.79
C SER A 261 21.71 16.24 3.41
N TYR A 262 22.26 15.69 4.51
CA TYR A 262 23.51 16.18 5.08
C TYR A 262 24.70 16.08 4.10
N LEU A 263 24.81 14.99 3.33
CA LEU A 263 25.84 14.89 2.28
C LEU A 263 25.72 16.00 1.23
N MET A 264 24.50 16.26 0.76
CA MET A 264 24.26 17.32 -0.23
C MET A 264 24.58 18.72 0.31
N LEU A 265 24.52 18.90 1.63
CA LEU A 265 24.88 20.13 2.34
C LEU A 265 26.36 20.16 2.78
N GLY A 266 27.17 19.17 2.41
CA GLY A 266 28.60 19.08 2.79
C GLY A 266 28.86 18.73 4.25
N LYS A 267 27.82 18.39 5.03
CA LYS A 267 27.88 18.07 6.46
C LYS A 267 28.20 16.59 6.68
N LYS A 268 29.44 16.20 6.39
CA LYS A 268 29.86 14.78 6.34
C LYS A 268 29.77 14.06 7.69
N THR A 269 30.01 14.74 8.80
CA THR A 269 29.99 14.13 10.14
C THR A 269 28.57 13.68 10.50
N GLU A 270 27.60 14.58 10.35
CA GLU A 270 26.19 14.34 10.59
C GLU A 270 25.61 13.32 9.60
N ALA A 271 26.05 13.40 8.33
CA ALA A 271 25.68 12.40 7.33
C ALA A 271 26.10 10.98 7.77
N LYS A 272 27.35 10.82 8.23
CA LYS A 272 27.90 9.53 8.67
C LYS A 272 27.08 8.95 9.82
N GLU A 273 26.70 9.78 10.79
CA GLU A 273 25.87 9.36 11.93
C GLU A 273 24.53 8.75 11.48
N TYR A 274 23.78 9.47 10.64
CA TYR A 274 22.48 8.99 10.17
C TYR A 274 22.57 7.78 9.23
N LEU A 275 23.62 7.70 8.40
CA LEU A 275 23.85 6.52 7.57
C LEU A 275 24.22 5.29 8.42
N GLN A 276 24.98 5.46 9.51
CA GLN A 276 25.26 4.37 10.45
C GLN A 276 24.00 3.91 11.18
N ARG A 277 23.12 4.84 11.58
CA ARG A 277 21.80 4.50 12.13
C ARG A 277 20.95 3.72 11.13
N THR A 278 21.00 4.11 9.86
CA THR A 278 20.30 3.38 8.77
C THR A 278 20.82 1.94 8.65
N LEU A 279 22.15 1.72 8.72
CA LEU A 279 22.72 0.36 8.68
C LEU A 279 22.29 -0.54 9.85
N GLN A 280 21.98 0.06 11.01
CA GLN A 280 21.57 -0.64 12.21
C GLN A 280 20.05 -0.90 12.26
N TYR A 281 19.30 -0.40 11.27
CA TYR A 281 17.85 -0.53 11.24
C TYR A 281 17.41 -2.00 11.03
N PRO A 282 16.42 -2.51 11.79
CA PRO A 282 15.92 -3.88 11.59
C PRO A 282 15.29 -4.06 10.21
N VAL A 283 15.87 -4.91 9.38
CA VAL A 283 15.37 -5.17 8.01
C VAL A 283 14.16 -6.09 8.07
N LYS A 284 12.98 -5.57 7.70
CA LYS A 284 11.73 -6.33 7.63
C LYS A 284 11.09 -6.28 6.24
N THR A 285 11.29 -5.19 5.53
CA THR A 285 10.70 -4.91 4.21
C THR A 285 11.77 -4.71 3.14
N ASP A 286 11.35 -4.77 1.87
CA ASP A 286 12.22 -4.47 0.73
C ASP A 286 12.77 -3.04 0.83
N ASP A 287 11.96 -2.08 1.28
CA ASP A 287 12.38 -0.69 1.50
C ASP A 287 13.54 -0.60 2.52
N ASP A 288 13.48 -1.39 3.61
CA ASP A 288 14.56 -1.44 4.62
C ASP A 288 15.85 -2.01 4.02
N GLN A 289 15.72 -3.09 3.23
CA GLN A 289 16.85 -3.72 2.57
C GLN A 289 17.53 -2.74 1.61
N GLU A 290 16.75 -2.03 0.80
CA GLU A 290 17.27 -1.00 -0.10
C GLU A 290 17.93 0.15 0.68
N ALA A 291 17.32 0.59 1.79
CA ALA A 291 17.84 1.68 2.59
C ALA A 291 19.22 1.35 3.18
N VAL A 292 19.36 0.15 3.75
CA VAL A 292 20.61 -0.37 4.30
C VAL A 292 21.68 -0.51 3.21
N ALA A 293 21.33 -1.09 2.06
CA ALA A 293 22.28 -1.27 0.96
C ALA A 293 22.80 0.06 0.38
N GLU A 294 21.92 1.07 0.25
CA GLU A 294 22.31 2.41 -0.19
C GLU A 294 23.20 3.09 0.86
N ALA A 295 22.85 2.99 2.15
CA ALA A 295 23.65 3.54 3.24
C ALA A 295 25.06 2.93 3.29
N GLU A 296 25.18 1.61 3.10
CA GLU A 296 26.47 0.91 3.05
C GLU A 296 27.34 1.45 1.91
N THR A 297 26.73 1.67 0.74
CA THR A 297 27.42 2.21 -0.43
C THR A 297 27.91 3.63 -0.19
N LEU A 298 27.07 4.50 0.40
CA LEU A 298 27.42 5.88 0.70
C LEU A 298 28.54 5.98 1.74
N LEU A 299 28.51 5.13 2.77
CA LEU A 299 29.54 5.10 3.82
C LEU A 299 30.92 4.67 3.29
N LYS A 300 30.99 3.81 2.27
CA LYS A 300 32.26 3.46 1.61
C LYS A 300 32.88 4.62 0.84
N GLY A 301 32.07 5.61 0.44
CA GLY A 301 32.50 6.79 -0.30
C GLY A 301 32.78 8.03 0.56
N LEU A 302 32.59 7.93 1.88
CA LEU A 302 32.81 9.01 2.85
C LEU A 302 34.21 8.97 3.44
#